data_AF-A0A0P7UHI7-F1
#
_entry.id   AF-A0A0P7UHI7-F1
#
_cell.length_a   1.000
_cell.length_b   1.000
_cell.length_c   1.000
_cell.angle_alpha   90.00
_cell.angle_beta   90.00
_cell.angle_gamma   90.00
#
_symmetry.space_group_name_H-M   'P 1'
#
loop_
_entity.id
_entity.type
_entity.pdbx_description
1 polymer ?
#
loop_
_entity_poly.entity_id
_entity_poly.type
_entity_poly.pdbx_seq_one_letter_code
_entity_poly.pdbx_strand_id
1 'polypeptide(L)'
;MRLLIVGCRRLRRNMLLNPPSSVNAAPKRTKLSSTMASRRLVCGSSPEVLERVRGHVEVREDFISEEEERALLQELEPGLRKKRYEFDHWDDAIHGYRETERLEWGVACRPILARVRGAAFREGSALLGPVHVLDLDKAGYIKAHLDSVKFCGSTIAGLSLLSDSVMRLVSEDNTKDWVDLLLPRRSLYILR
;
A
#
# COMPACT_ATOMS: atom_id res chain seq x y z
N MET A 1 -13.46 0.07 12.04
CA MET A 1 -12.16 -0.52 11.67
C MET A 1 -12.26 -1.01 10.25
N ARG A 2 -11.49 -0.45 9.31
CA ARG A 2 -11.56 -0.81 7.89
C ARG A 2 -10.22 -1.37 7.41
N LEU A 3 -10.30 -2.44 6.62
CA LEU A 3 -9.16 -3.00 5.90
C LEU A 3 -9.24 -2.56 4.44
N LEU A 4 -8.16 -1.96 3.97
CA LEU A 4 -7.96 -1.50 2.60
C LEU A 4 -6.90 -2.38 1.92
N ILE A 5 -7.12 -2.73 0.67
CA ILE A 5 -6.07 -3.26 -0.19
C ILE A 5 -5.91 -2.29 -1.34
N VAL A 6 -4.76 -1.62 -1.39
CA VAL A 6 -4.45 -0.63 -2.43
C VAL A 6 -3.41 -1.25 -3.36
N GLY A 7 -3.81 -1.51 -4.60
CA GLY A 7 -2.89 -1.90 -5.67
C GLY A 7 -2.58 -0.70 -6.56
N CYS A 8 -1.32 -0.31 -6.67
CA CYS A 8 -0.89 0.74 -7.61
C CYS A 8 -0.20 0.12 -8.81
N ARG A 9 -0.69 0.32 -10.03
CA ARG A 9 -0.02 -0.23 -11.22
C ARG A 9 1.24 0.55 -11.57
N ARG A 10 2.38 -0.16 -11.69
CA ARG A 10 3.61 0.34 -12.34
C ARG A 10 3.83 -0.36 -13.68
N LEU A 11 4.35 0.38 -14.65
CA LEU A 11 4.68 -0.11 -16.00
C LEU A 11 5.45 -1.44 -15.94
N ARG A 12 4.97 -2.46 -16.65
CA ARG A 12 5.90 -3.46 -17.21
C ARG A 12 6.74 -2.71 -18.25
N ARG A 13 8.04 -2.51 -17.99
CA ARG A 13 9.00 -2.37 -19.10
C ARG A 13 8.94 -3.69 -19.84
N ASN A 14 8.30 -3.71 -21.00
CA ASN A 14 8.34 -4.89 -21.87
C ASN A 14 9.81 -5.23 -22.14
N MET A 15 10.21 -6.43 -21.72
CA MET A 15 11.37 -7.13 -22.25
C MET A 15 11.09 -7.52 -23.70
N LEU A 16 11.78 -6.88 -24.62
CA LEU A 16 12.11 -7.33 -25.98
C LEU A 16 13.43 -6.57 -26.28
N LEU A 17 14.63 -7.13 -26.45
CA LEU A 17 15.09 -8.37 -27.06
C LEU A 17 16.46 -8.79 -26.47
N ASN A 18 16.78 -10.09 -26.43
CA ASN A 18 18.15 -10.65 -26.25
C ASN A 18 18.80 -10.93 -27.64
N PRO A 19 20.09 -11.29 -27.75
CA PRO A 19 21.30 -10.46 -27.72
C PRO A 19 22.11 -10.61 -29.05
N PRO A 20 23.38 -10.18 -29.11
CA PRO A 20 24.36 -11.23 -29.41
C PRO A 20 25.59 -11.23 -28.49
N SER A 21 26.11 -12.45 -28.38
CA SER A 21 27.35 -12.92 -27.77
C SER A 21 28.62 -12.19 -28.22
N SER A 22 29.53 -11.90 -27.28
CA SER A 22 30.98 -12.17 -27.44
C SER A 22 31.73 -11.95 -26.13
N VAL A 23 32.80 -12.72 -26.00
CA VAL A 23 33.71 -13.03 -24.89
C VAL A 23 34.55 -11.86 -24.33
N ASN A 24 34.78 -11.83 -23.01
CA ASN A 24 36.09 -12.07 -22.35
C ASN A 24 36.25 -11.43 -20.95
N ALA A 25 36.89 -12.23 -20.07
CA ALA A 25 37.75 -11.91 -18.92
C ALA A 25 37.27 -10.98 -17.78
N ALA A 26 37.32 -11.56 -16.57
CA ALA A 26 37.07 -10.92 -15.28
C ALA A 26 38.12 -9.85 -14.90
N PRO A 27 37.74 -8.94 -14.00
CA PRO A 27 38.55 -8.75 -12.80
C PRO A 27 37.70 -8.96 -11.54
N LYS A 28 38.30 -9.63 -10.55
CA LYS A 28 37.77 -9.75 -9.19
C LYS A 28 37.56 -8.34 -8.62
N ARG A 29 36.31 -7.88 -8.55
CA ARG A 29 35.93 -6.66 -7.84
C ARG A 29 35.35 -7.01 -6.48
N THR A 30 36.11 -6.55 -5.49
CA THR A 30 35.87 -6.42 -4.07
C THR A 30 34.40 -6.20 -3.73
N LYS A 31 33.89 -6.94 -2.73
CA LYS A 31 32.61 -6.69 -2.08
C LYS A 31 32.53 -5.23 -1.64
N LEU A 32 31.87 -4.38 -2.42
CA LEU A 32 31.31 -3.14 -1.91
C LEU A 32 30.10 -3.58 -1.09
N SER A 33 30.33 -3.73 0.21
CA SER A 33 29.28 -3.74 1.21
C SER A 33 28.51 -2.43 1.06
N SER A 34 27.43 -2.46 0.28
CA SER A 34 26.43 -1.41 0.34
C SER A 34 25.82 -1.50 1.73
N THR A 35 26.29 -0.66 2.64
CA THR A 35 25.54 -0.30 3.83
C THR A 35 24.22 0.24 3.30
N MET A 36 23.18 -0.60 3.27
CA MET A 36 21.83 -0.15 2.95
C MET A 36 21.50 0.90 4.00
N ALA A 37 21.59 2.18 3.62
CA ALA A 37 21.06 3.26 4.43
C ALA A 37 19.63 2.85 4.80
N SER A 38 19.38 2.63 6.09
CA SER A 38 18.08 2.21 6.58
C SER A 38 17.05 3.18 6.03
N ARG A 39 16.23 2.72 5.08
CA ARG A 39 15.29 3.59 4.38
C ARG A 39 14.26 4.04 5.41
N ARG A 40 14.16 5.35 5.65
CA ARG A 40 13.23 5.87 6.64
C ARG A 40 11.81 5.74 6.08
N LEU A 41 11.00 4.87 6.67
CA LEU A 41 9.62 4.64 6.23
C LEU A 41 8.67 5.76 6.61
N VAL A 42 8.99 6.48 7.68
CA VAL A 42 8.20 7.60 8.19
C VAL A 42 9.10 8.81 8.38
N CYS A 43 8.78 9.92 7.73
CA CYS A 43 9.41 11.22 7.97
C CYS A 43 8.33 12.27 8.21
N GLY A 44 8.69 13.38 8.84
CA GLY A 44 7.75 14.43 9.17
C GLY A 44 8.40 15.79 9.15
N SER A 45 7.56 16.80 9.11
CA SER A 45 7.89 18.23 9.16
C SER A 45 8.80 18.62 10.34
N SER A 46 8.62 17.99 11.51
CA SER A 46 9.46 18.22 12.69
C SER A 46 9.55 16.97 13.60
N PRO A 47 10.52 16.91 14.53
CA PRO A 47 10.59 15.85 15.54
C PRO A 47 9.34 15.78 16.44
N GLU A 48 8.75 16.92 16.79
CA GLU A 48 7.56 17.00 17.64
C GLU A 48 6.33 16.38 16.97
N VAL A 49 6.18 16.59 15.65
CA VAL A 49 5.13 15.96 14.86
C VAL A 49 5.31 14.45 14.83
N LEU A 50 6.55 13.96 14.65
CA LEU A 50 6.86 12.53 14.68
C LEU A 50 6.59 11.90 16.05
N GLU A 51 6.85 12.64 17.13
CA GLU A 51 6.52 12.18 18.48
C GLU A 51 5.01 12.06 18.69
N ARG A 52 4.24 13.04 18.19
CA ARG A 52 2.77 13.04 18.30
C ARG A 52 2.12 11.84 17.60
N VAL A 53 2.67 11.41 16.48
CA VAL A 53 2.15 10.25 15.72
C VAL A 53 2.77 8.91 16.13
N ARG A 54 3.69 8.91 17.09
CA ARG A 54 4.36 7.69 17.56
C ARG A 54 3.32 6.71 18.11
N GLY A 55 3.32 5.47 17.59
CA GLY A 55 2.36 4.43 17.97
C GLY A 55 1.01 4.52 17.24
N HIS A 56 0.69 5.68 16.65
CA HIS A 56 -0.51 5.91 15.85
C HIS A 56 -0.29 5.60 14.36
N VAL A 57 0.92 5.86 13.87
CA VAL A 57 1.31 5.65 12.48
C VAL A 57 2.40 4.57 12.40
N GLU A 58 2.17 3.56 11.58
CA GLU A 58 3.05 2.41 11.45
C GLU A 58 3.13 1.93 9.99
N VAL A 59 4.34 1.58 9.53
CA VAL A 59 4.56 0.90 8.25
C VAL A 59 5.43 -0.33 8.50
N ARG A 60 5.01 -1.49 7.98
CA ARG A 60 5.75 -2.74 8.02
C ARG A 60 6.12 -3.14 6.59
N GLU A 61 7.41 -3.14 6.28
CA GLU A 61 7.94 -3.64 5.02
C GLU A 61 7.77 -5.15 4.89
N ASP A 62 7.67 -5.63 3.65
CA ASP A 62 7.58 -7.05 3.30
C ASP A 62 6.59 -7.83 4.20
N PHE A 63 5.46 -7.19 4.53
CA PHE A 63 4.45 -7.80 5.38
C PHE A 63 3.89 -9.04 4.71
N ILE A 64 3.66 -9.01 3.39
CA ILE A 64 3.30 -10.20 2.61
C ILE A 64 4.46 -10.67 1.74
N SER A 65 4.50 -11.97 1.45
CA SER A 65 5.47 -12.52 0.49
C SER A 65 5.07 -12.24 -0.97
N GLU A 66 5.96 -12.55 -1.92
CA GLU A 66 5.64 -12.44 -3.35
C GLU A 66 4.57 -13.45 -3.80
N GLU A 67 4.55 -14.63 -3.19
CA GLU A 67 3.53 -15.67 -3.39
C GLU A 67 2.17 -15.20 -2.89
N GLU A 68 2.16 -14.56 -1.72
CA GLU A 68 0.94 -14.01 -1.11
C GLU A 68 0.37 -12.86 -1.92
N GLU A 69 1.23 -11.95 -2.40
CA GLU A 69 0.82 -10.90 -3.33
C GLU A 69 0.25 -11.49 -4.62
N ARG A 70 0.90 -12.52 -5.18
CA ARG A 70 0.41 -13.21 -6.38
C ARG A 70 -0.95 -13.86 -6.16
N ALA A 71 -1.18 -14.47 -5.00
CA ALA A 71 -2.46 -15.08 -4.64
C ALA A 71 -3.58 -14.02 -4.56
N LEU A 72 -3.31 -12.89 -3.91
CA LEU A 72 -4.24 -11.75 -3.88
C LEU A 72 -4.58 -11.27 -5.30
N LEU A 73 -3.56 -11.09 -6.15
CA LEU A 73 -3.76 -10.65 -7.53
C LEU A 73 -4.57 -11.65 -8.36
N GLN A 74 -4.29 -12.94 -8.25
CA GLN A 74 -5.05 -14.00 -8.94
C GLN A 74 -6.54 -13.96 -8.58
N GLU A 75 -6.87 -13.66 -7.33
CA GLU A 75 -8.25 -13.57 -6.85
C GLU A 75 -8.94 -12.24 -7.21
N LEU A 76 -8.18 -11.14 -7.27
CA LEU A 76 -8.70 -9.78 -7.49
C LEU A 76 -8.78 -9.38 -8.95
N GLU A 77 -7.77 -9.72 -9.76
CA GLU A 77 -7.68 -9.30 -11.17
C GLU A 77 -8.91 -9.67 -12.02
N PRO A 78 -9.52 -10.86 -11.88
CA PRO A 78 -10.68 -11.22 -12.70
C PRO A 78 -11.89 -10.30 -12.52
N GLY A 79 -12.09 -9.76 -11.32
CA GLY A 79 -13.15 -8.81 -11.00
C GLY A 79 -12.78 -7.39 -11.39
N LEU A 80 -11.60 -6.94 -10.98
CA LEU A 80 -11.13 -5.58 -11.24
C LEU A 80 -11.00 -5.29 -12.74
N ARG A 81 -10.51 -6.25 -13.55
CA ARG A 81 -10.34 -6.06 -15.00
C ARG A 81 -11.64 -5.79 -15.77
N LYS A 82 -12.79 -6.16 -15.21
CA LYS A 82 -14.10 -5.91 -15.80
C LYS A 82 -14.57 -4.47 -15.56
N LYS A 83 -13.97 -3.77 -14.60
CA LYS A 83 -14.28 -2.38 -14.27
C LYS A 83 -13.38 -1.43 -15.05
N ARG A 84 -13.94 -0.32 -15.48
CA ARG A 84 -13.20 0.80 -16.11
C ARG A 84 -12.60 1.67 -15.01
N TYR A 85 -11.54 2.39 -15.34
CA TYR A 85 -11.04 3.44 -14.46
C TYR A 85 -11.97 4.63 -14.47
N GLU A 86 -12.21 5.18 -13.30
CA GLU A 86 -13.04 6.33 -13.03
C GLU A 86 -12.12 7.52 -12.73
N PHE A 87 -12.38 8.63 -13.41
CA PHE A 87 -11.65 9.90 -13.28
C PHE A 87 -12.54 11.06 -12.82
N ASP A 88 -13.86 10.87 -12.90
CA ASP A 88 -14.86 11.85 -12.46
C ASP A 88 -15.74 11.16 -11.40
N HIS A 89 -15.54 11.52 -10.12
CA HIS A 89 -16.37 11.03 -9.00
C HIS A 89 -16.90 12.22 -8.18
N TRP A 90 -18.08 12.06 -7.56
CA TRP A 90 -18.84 13.17 -6.98
C TRP A 90 -18.17 13.81 -5.74
N ASP A 91 -17.33 13.08 -5.01
CA ASP A 91 -16.55 13.59 -3.87
C ASP A 91 -15.12 14.00 -4.25
N ASP A 92 -14.72 13.76 -5.50
CA ASP A 92 -13.46 14.18 -6.11
C ASP A 92 -12.18 13.73 -5.35
N ALA A 93 -12.30 12.79 -4.41
CA ALA A 93 -11.22 12.38 -3.52
C ALA A 93 -10.21 11.43 -4.18
N ILE A 94 -10.67 10.56 -5.09
CA ILE A 94 -9.84 9.55 -5.75
C ILE A 94 -9.93 9.72 -7.26
N HIS A 95 -8.77 9.70 -7.92
CA HIS A 95 -8.61 9.93 -9.36
C HIS A 95 -7.94 8.73 -10.03
N GLY A 96 -8.44 8.33 -11.20
CA GLY A 96 -7.85 7.24 -11.97
C GLY A 96 -7.87 5.92 -11.23
N TYR A 97 -9.03 5.54 -10.70
CA TYR A 97 -9.18 4.35 -9.87
C TYR A 97 -10.27 3.42 -10.39
N ARG A 98 -10.23 2.18 -9.93
CA ARG A 98 -11.37 1.27 -9.95
C ARG A 98 -11.36 0.49 -8.66
N GLU A 99 -12.52 0.14 -8.17
CA GLU A 99 -12.62 -0.45 -6.84
C GLU A 99 -13.61 -1.60 -6.77
N THR A 100 -13.50 -2.40 -5.73
CA THR A 100 -14.53 -3.37 -5.35
C THR A 100 -14.53 -3.56 -3.85
N GLU A 101 -15.65 -4.03 -3.33
CA GLU A 101 -15.76 -4.46 -1.95
C GLU A 101 -15.94 -5.98 -1.91
N ARG A 102 -15.27 -6.66 -0.97
CA ARG A 102 -15.31 -8.13 -0.84
C ARG A 102 -15.48 -8.56 0.61
N LEU A 103 -16.55 -9.33 0.86
CA LEU A 103 -16.77 -10.02 2.12
C LEU A 103 -16.01 -11.35 2.18
N GLU A 104 -16.00 -12.07 1.06
CA GLU A 104 -15.46 -13.43 0.99
C GLU A 104 -14.13 -13.46 0.24
N TRP A 105 -13.22 -14.27 0.78
CA TRP A 105 -11.88 -14.47 0.27
C TRP A 105 -11.58 -15.96 0.12
N GLY A 106 -10.79 -16.32 -0.88
CA GLY A 106 -10.35 -17.68 -1.13
C GLY A 106 -9.41 -18.22 -0.06
N VAL A 107 -9.23 -19.54 -0.03
CA VAL A 107 -8.41 -20.23 0.98
C VAL A 107 -6.96 -19.75 1.02
N ALA A 108 -6.42 -19.28 -0.11
CA ALA A 108 -5.07 -18.71 -0.19
C ALA A 108 -4.98 -17.30 0.41
N CYS A 109 -6.05 -16.50 0.32
CA CYS A 109 -6.06 -15.09 0.76
C CYS A 109 -6.55 -14.92 2.20
N ARG A 110 -7.41 -15.82 2.71
CA ARG A 110 -7.91 -15.76 4.10
C ARG A 110 -6.80 -15.67 5.16
N PRO A 111 -5.71 -16.45 5.12
CA PRO A 111 -4.64 -16.35 6.11
C PRO A 111 -3.94 -14.99 6.09
N ILE A 112 -3.79 -14.38 4.91
CA ILE A 112 -3.21 -13.04 4.76
C ILE A 112 -4.08 -12.02 5.49
N LEU A 113 -5.39 -12.04 5.26
CA LEU A 113 -6.31 -11.09 5.91
C LEU A 113 -6.42 -11.33 7.42
N ALA A 114 -6.36 -12.59 7.87
CA ALA A 114 -6.31 -12.92 9.29
C ALA A 114 -5.05 -12.34 9.95
N ARG A 115 -3.89 -12.41 9.27
CA ARG A 115 -2.64 -11.80 9.74
C ARG A 115 -2.71 -10.29 9.77
N VAL A 116 -3.28 -9.64 8.75
CA VAL A 116 -3.51 -8.18 8.81
C VAL A 116 -4.42 -7.84 9.99
N ARG A 117 -5.47 -8.64 10.20
CA ARG A 117 -6.40 -8.41 11.29
C ARG A 117 -5.71 -8.45 12.64
N GLY A 118 -4.93 -9.50 12.90
CA GLY A 118 -4.18 -9.67 14.15
C GLY A 118 -3.07 -8.63 14.34
N ALA A 119 -2.52 -8.08 13.26
CA ALA A 119 -1.49 -7.05 13.31
C ALA A 119 -2.04 -5.66 13.65
N ALA A 120 -3.22 -5.32 13.13
CA ALA A 120 -3.74 -3.94 13.15
C ALA A 120 -4.86 -3.70 14.16
N PHE A 121 -5.70 -4.69 14.43
CA PHE A 121 -6.93 -4.51 15.20
C PHE A 121 -6.91 -5.30 16.50
N ARG A 122 -7.58 -4.75 17.53
CA ARG A 122 -7.71 -5.41 18.82
C ARG A 122 -8.49 -6.72 18.66
N GLU A 123 -8.08 -7.75 19.40
CA GLU A 123 -8.82 -9.00 19.45
C GLU A 123 -10.28 -8.78 19.87
N GLY A 124 -11.20 -9.48 19.19
CA GLY A 124 -12.65 -9.32 19.40
C GLY A 124 -13.26 -8.05 18.81
N SER A 125 -12.49 -7.15 18.19
CA SER A 125 -13.08 -5.98 17.53
C SER A 125 -13.88 -6.38 16.29
N ALA A 126 -15.02 -5.71 16.08
CA ALA A 126 -15.79 -5.82 14.86
C ALA A 126 -15.09 -5.05 13.74
N LEU A 127 -14.80 -5.74 12.64
CA LEU A 127 -14.40 -5.07 11.40
C LEU A 127 -15.66 -4.50 10.73
N LEU A 128 -15.55 -3.27 10.24
CA LEU A 128 -16.63 -2.63 9.51
C LEU A 128 -16.63 -3.21 8.08
N GLY A 129 -17.75 -3.84 7.71
CA GLY A 129 -18.12 -4.12 6.33
C GLY A 129 -17.13 -4.98 5.53
N PRO A 130 -17.37 -5.10 4.21
CA PRO A 130 -16.44 -5.75 3.30
C PRO A 130 -15.06 -5.08 3.26
N VAL A 131 -14.04 -5.87 2.94
CA VAL A 131 -12.70 -5.35 2.64
C VAL A 131 -12.77 -4.55 1.34
N HIS A 132 -12.31 -3.31 1.39
CA HIS A 132 -12.29 -2.43 0.22
C HIS A 132 -10.97 -2.60 -0.53
N VAL A 133 -11.10 -2.77 -1.84
CA VAL A 133 -9.99 -2.99 -2.76
C VAL A 133 -9.98 -1.87 -3.78
N LEU A 134 -8.88 -1.15 -3.84
CA LEU A 134 -8.66 -0.02 -4.72
C LEU A 134 -7.50 -0.34 -5.67
N ASP A 135 -7.75 -0.33 -6.99
CA ASP A 135 -6.73 -0.42 -8.03
C ASP A 135 -6.56 0.96 -8.64
N LEU A 136 -5.38 1.55 -8.45
CA LEU A 136 -5.01 2.85 -8.99
C LEU A 136 -4.28 2.69 -10.32
N ASP A 137 -4.71 3.46 -11.31
CA ASP A 137 -3.97 3.66 -12.54
C ASP A 137 -2.61 4.29 -12.24
N LYS A 138 -1.67 4.16 -13.17
CA LYS A 138 -0.34 4.77 -13.07
C LYS A 138 -0.40 6.29 -12.83
N ALA A 139 -1.36 6.98 -13.44
CA ALA A 139 -1.58 8.41 -13.24
C ALA A 139 -2.63 8.69 -12.15
N GLY A 140 -3.19 7.64 -11.53
CA GLY A 140 -4.16 7.75 -10.46
C GLY A 140 -3.53 8.21 -9.15
N TYR A 141 -4.32 8.91 -8.34
CA TYR A 141 -3.90 9.44 -7.05
C TYR A 141 -5.09 9.65 -6.14
N ILE A 142 -4.80 9.82 -4.86
CA ILE A 142 -5.80 10.12 -3.83
C ILE A 142 -5.49 11.51 -3.29
N LYS A 143 -6.47 12.42 -3.32
CA LYS A 143 -6.37 13.77 -2.74
C LYS A 143 -6.41 13.70 -1.22
N ALA A 144 -5.99 14.78 -0.56
CA ALA A 144 -6.14 14.90 0.88
C ALA A 144 -7.61 14.80 1.27
N HIS A 145 -7.94 13.85 2.14
CA HIS A 145 -9.29 13.62 2.63
C HIS A 145 -9.21 12.97 4.01
N LEU A 146 -10.32 13.02 4.74
CA LEU A 146 -10.53 12.21 5.92
C LEU A 146 -11.53 11.10 5.60
N ASP A 147 -11.17 9.89 6.01
CA ASP A 147 -12.10 8.78 6.00
C ASP A 147 -13.29 9.08 6.91
N SER A 148 -14.49 8.82 6.40
CA SER A 148 -15.71 9.02 7.18
C SER A 148 -15.70 8.17 8.45
N VAL A 149 -15.90 8.84 9.59
CA VAL A 149 -16.00 8.19 10.91
C VAL A 149 -17.08 7.11 10.94
N LYS A 150 -18.14 7.27 10.13
CA LYS A 150 -19.23 6.29 10.01
C LYS A 150 -18.77 4.96 9.38
N PHE A 151 -17.70 4.97 8.58
CA PHE A 151 -17.29 3.83 7.75
C PHE A 151 -15.90 3.26 8.09
N CYS A 152 -15.00 4.03 8.73
CA CYS A 152 -13.64 3.55 9.04
C CYS A 152 -13.38 3.26 10.53
N GLY A 153 -14.16 3.81 11.46
CA GLY A 153 -13.91 3.68 12.91
C GLY A 153 -12.52 4.20 13.30
N SER A 154 -11.95 3.70 14.41
CA SER A 154 -10.69 4.22 14.99
C SER A 154 -9.41 3.59 14.43
N THR A 155 -9.46 2.77 13.39
CA THR A 155 -8.26 2.14 12.84
C THR A 155 -8.45 1.81 11.37
N ILE A 156 -7.45 2.16 10.57
CA ILE A 156 -7.34 1.83 9.16
C ILE A 156 -6.06 1.00 8.98
N ALA A 157 -6.19 -0.13 8.31
CA ALA A 157 -5.05 -0.96 7.91
C ALA A 157 -5.05 -1.11 6.39
N GLY A 158 -3.91 -0.92 5.75
CA GLY A 158 -3.81 -0.99 4.30
C GLY A 158 -2.66 -1.83 3.80
N LEU A 159 -2.95 -2.79 2.91
CA LEU A 159 -1.93 -3.53 2.17
C LEU A 159 -1.61 -2.82 0.85
N SER A 160 -0.33 -2.55 0.61
CA SER A 160 0.16 -1.98 -0.64
C SER A 160 0.65 -3.07 -1.59
N LEU A 161 0.08 -3.15 -2.80
CA LEU A 161 0.44 -4.13 -3.83
C LEU A 161 1.01 -3.46 -5.07
N LEU A 162 1.70 -4.24 -5.91
CA LEU A 162 2.21 -3.91 -7.25
C LEU A 162 3.32 -2.86 -7.32
N SER A 163 3.20 -1.72 -6.62
CA SER A 163 4.23 -0.68 -6.62
C SER A 163 4.26 0.18 -5.37
N ASP A 164 5.42 0.77 -5.12
CA ASP A 164 5.63 1.72 -4.02
C ASP A 164 4.79 2.99 -4.21
N SER A 165 4.27 3.52 -3.11
CA SER A 165 3.59 4.81 -3.06
C SER A 165 4.05 5.62 -1.86
N VAL A 166 3.64 6.89 -1.80
CA VAL A 166 3.83 7.76 -0.63
C VAL A 166 2.45 8.22 -0.18
N MET A 167 2.16 8.03 1.10
CA MET A 167 0.99 8.61 1.76
C MET A 167 1.46 9.81 2.58
N ARG A 168 0.81 10.95 2.39
CA ARG A 168 1.04 12.16 3.19
C ARG A 168 -0.14 12.39 4.13
N LEU A 169 0.14 12.46 5.42
CA LEU A 169 -0.78 12.91 6.45
C LEU A 169 -0.48 14.37 6.74
N VAL A 170 -1.52 15.21 6.78
CA VAL A 170 -1.41 16.64 7.11
C VAL A 170 -2.42 16.93 8.21
N SER A 171 -2.01 17.68 9.23
CA SER A 171 -2.91 18.10 10.31
C SER A 171 -3.98 19.06 9.78
N GLU A 172 -5.24 18.85 10.15
CA GLU A 172 -6.33 19.78 9.83
C GLU A 172 -6.13 21.15 10.49
N ASP A 173 -5.64 21.16 11.74
CA ASP A 173 -5.42 22.40 12.50
C ASP A 173 -4.21 23.21 12.04
N ASN A 174 -3.22 22.55 11.41
CA ASN A 174 -1.97 23.18 11.01
C ASN A 174 -1.35 22.49 9.80
N THR A 175 -1.53 23.07 8.61
CA THR A 175 -1.04 22.49 7.36
C THR A 175 0.48 22.41 7.23
N LYS A 176 1.24 23.03 8.13
CA LYS A 176 2.70 22.89 8.22
C LYS A 176 3.11 21.58 8.91
N ASP A 177 2.23 21.01 9.74
CA ASP A 177 2.45 19.74 10.41
C ASP A 177 2.05 18.61 9.46
N TRP A 178 3.05 17.95 8.89
CA TRP A 178 2.86 16.79 8.00
C TRP A 178 3.77 15.62 8.34
N VAL A 179 3.35 14.43 7.93
CA VAL A 179 4.06 13.14 7.99
C VAL A 179 3.94 12.44 6.64
N ASP A 180 5.07 12.03 6.06
CA ASP A 180 5.12 11.18 4.87
C ASP A 180 5.45 9.74 5.27
N LEU A 181 4.65 8.81 4.76
CA LEU A 181 4.86 7.39 4.86
C LEU A 181 5.27 6.89 3.48
N LEU A 182 6.47 6.33 3.37
CA LEU A 182 6.79 5.47 2.24
C LEU A 182 6.05 4.16 2.43
N LEU A 183 5.29 3.75 1.41
CA LEU A 183 4.53 2.50 1.39
C LEU A 183 5.10 1.59 0.30
N PRO A 184 6.16 0.81 0.58
CA PRO A 184 6.72 -0.09 -0.41
C PRO A 184 5.70 -1.14 -0.85
N ARG A 185 5.89 -1.67 -2.06
CA ARG A 185 5.17 -2.88 -2.50
C ARG A 185 5.27 -3.97 -1.42
N ARG A 186 4.15 -4.65 -1.14
CA ARG A 186 3.95 -5.67 -0.09
C ARG A 186 3.98 -5.17 1.36
N SER A 187 3.99 -3.86 1.58
CA SER A 187 3.92 -3.30 2.93
C SER A 187 2.49 -3.33 3.51
N LEU A 188 2.42 -3.30 4.83
CA LEU A 188 1.22 -2.99 5.60
C LEU A 188 1.41 -1.63 6.28
N TYR A 189 0.49 -0.70 6.09
CA TYR A 189 0.38 0.49 6.93
C TYR A 189 -0.79 0.39 7.90
N ILE A 190 -0.64 1.04 9.06
CA ILE A 190 -1.67 1.10 10.10
C ILE A 190 -1.77 2.54 10.61
N LEU A 191 -2.98 3.07 10.65
CA LEU A 191 -3.34 4.38 11.22
C LEU A 191 -4.34 4.16 12.37
N ARG A 192 -4.07 4.73 13.55
CA ARG A 192 -4.88 4.59 14.78
C ARG A 192 -5.25 5.93 15.39
#